data_AF-A0A8X7VBW8-F1
#
_entry.id   AF-A0A8X7VBW8-F1
#
_cell.length_a   1.000
_cell.length_b   1.000
_cell.length_c   1.000
_cell.angle_alpha   90.00
_cell.angle_beta   90.00
_cell.angle_gamma   90.00
#
_symmetry.space_group_name_H-M   'P 1'
#
loop_
_entity.id
_entity.type
_entity.pdbx_description
1 polymer ?
#
loop_
_entity_poly.entity_id
_entity_poly.type
_entity_poly.pdbx_seq_one_letter_code
_entity_poly.pdbx_strand_id
1 'polypeptide(L)'
;MGTFVRIVQGVWEKTPAEEWRFDENPNAEAETVLINPDDPFEGLVEMIRIRLGLGVLTPVALTYQLPDWMLLSEGARTPPITLANERDVETMLSVREYMSQPVMYVTSGPELVAKYQFLCRSPFKIGDMSFLGEGVTEEQHHQVIKDLVGGQPIVCSKTMLEMIFNEPQLLIISGLLWK
;
A
#
# COMPACT_ATOMS: atom_id res chain seq x y z
N MET A 1 13.20 4.08 23.71
CA MET A 1 12.88 5.54 23.70
C MET A 1 12.02 5.83 22.50
N GLY A 2 10.80 6.35 22.70
CA GLY A 2 9.88 6.68 21.61
C GLY A 2 10.41 7.76 20.67
N THR A 3 9.86 7.80 19.46
CA THR A 3 10.22 8.72 18.39
C THR A 3 8.99 9.49 17.94
N PHE A 4 9.12 10.79 17.74
CA PHE A 4 8.07 11.60 17.13
C PHE A 4 8.02 11.36 15.63
N VAL A 5 6.86 10.93 15.13
CA VAL A 5 6.61 10.62 13.73
C VAL A 5 5.48 11.50 13.22
N ARG A 6 5.71 12.18 12.10
CA ARG A 6 4.67 12.96 11.41
C ARG A 6 3.75 12.01 10.65
N ILE A 7 2.46 12.11 10.86
CA ILE A 7 1.43 11.33 10.18
C ILE A 7 0.86 12.17 9.04
N VAL A 8 0.83 11.59 7.84
CA VAL A 8 0.32 12.25 6.64
C VAL A 8 -0.69 11.34 5.98
N GLN A 9 -1.90 11.85 5.77
CA GLN A 9 -2.94 11.12 5.05
C GLN A 9 -2.86 11.44 3.56
N GLY A 10 -3.15 10.44 2.73
CA GLY A 10 -3.12 10.63 1.28
C GLY A 10 -3.08 9.32 0.52
N VAL A 11 -2.73 9.43 -0.76
CA VAL A 11 -2.72 8.29 -1.68
C VAL A 11 -1.38 8.20 -2.40
N TRP A 12 -0.90 6.97 -2.57
CA TRP A 12 0.24 6.71 -3.43
C TRP A 12 -0.18 6.68 -4.89
N GLU A 13 0.55 7.39 -5.72
CA GLU A 13 0.45 7.38 -7.16
C GLU A 13 1.80 7.00 -7.78
N LYS A 14 1.74 6.34 -8.93
CA LYS A 14 2.90 6.08 -9.77
C LYS A 14 2.82 6.97 -11.00
N THR A 15 3.82 7.83 -11.19
CA THR A 15 3.87 8.75 -12.33
C THR A 15 4.15 7.98 -13.64
N PRO A 16 3.94 8.59 -14.82
CA PRO A 16 4.34 7.99 -16.09
C PRO A 16 5.84 7.67 -16.19
N ALA A 17 6.68 8.31 -15.36
CA ALA A 17 8.13 8.05 -15.27
C ALA A 17 8.50 6.94 -14.28
N GLU A 18 7.50 6.20 -13.80
CA GLU A 18 7.56 5.15 -12.77
C GLU A 18 7.96 5.62 -11.37
N GLU A 19 7.84 6.91 -11.09
CA GLU A 19 8.19 7.48 -9.79
C GLU A 19 6.99 7.42 -8.83
N TRP A 20 7.27 7.10 -7.57
CA TRP A 20 6.30 7.09 -6.50
C TRP A 20 6.12 8.49 -5.94
N ARG A 21 4.87 8.94 -5.89
CA ARG A 21 4.49 10.20 -5.27
C ARG A 21 3.34 9.98 -4.32
N PHE A 22 3.43 10.58 -3.15
CA PHE A 22 2.32 10.62 -2.21
C PHE A 22 1.54 11.92 -2.41
N ASP A 23 0.28 11.81 -2.83
CA ASP A 23 -0.65 12.93 -2.92
C ASP A 23 -1.31 13.13 -1.55
N GLU A 24 -0.80 14.11 -0.80
CA GLU A 24 -1.27 14.44 0.55
C GLU A 24 -2.70 15.00 0.49
N ASN A 25 -3.58 14.51 1.37
CA ASN A 25 -4.92 15.05 1.50
C ASN A 25 -4.83 16.48 2.08
N PRO A 26 -5.18 17.54 1.31
CA PRO A 26 -5.02 18.92 1.76
C PRO A 26 -5.99 19.29 2.89
N ASN A 27 -7.03 18.49 3.11
CA ASN A 27 -7.99 18.70 4.19
C ASN A 27 -7.61 17.94 5.48
N ALA A 28 -6.55 17.12 5.45
CA ALA A 28 -6.08 16.41 6.61
C ALA A 28 -5.09 17.28 7.39
N GLU A 29 -5.30 17.43 8.70
CA GLU A 29 -4.32 18.09 9.55
C GLU A 29 -3.09 17.20 9.72
N ALA A 30 -1.90 17.80 9.60
CA ALA A 30 -0.65 17.10 9.86
C ALA A 30 -0.52 16.85 11.37
N GLU A 31 -0.58 15.58 11.77
CA GLU A 31 -0.41 15.17 13.16
C GLU A 31 1.02 14.68 13.42
N THR A 32 1.48 14.82 14.67
CA THR A 32 2.72 14.19 15.12
C THR A 32 2.41 13.31 16.32
N VAL A 33 2.81 12.05 16.25
CA VAL A 33 2.56 11.04 17.28
C VAL A 33 3.88 10.49 17.81
N LEU A 34 3.90 10.12 19.09
CA LEU A 34 5.03 9.43 19.70
C LEU A 34 4.85 7.92 19.51
N ILE A 35 5.75 7.28 18.77
CA ILE A 35 5.75 5.83 18.55
C ILE A 35 6.89 5.20 19.34
N ASN A 36 6.60 4.19 20.16
CA ASN A 36 7.64 3.40 20.80
C ASN A 36 7.91 2.13 19.99
N PRO A 37 9.19 1.73 19.86
CA PRO A 37 9.55 0.50 19.14
C PRO A 37 9.04 -0.77 19.85
N ASP A 38 8.80 -0.68 21.16
CA ASP A 38 8.31 -1.79 21.98
C ASP A 38 6.77 -1.93 21.93
N ASP A 39 6.07 -0.97 21.33
CA ASP A 39 4.61 -1.03 21.19
C ASP A 39 4.23 -2.07 20.13
N PRO A 40 3.20 -2.91 20.38
CA PRO A 40 2.76 -3.90 19.39
C PRO A 40 2.24 -3.20 18.13
N PHE A 41 2.46 -3.81 16.96
CA PHE A 41 2.06 -3.22 15.68
C PHE A 41 0.54 -2.96 15.61
N GLU A 42 -0.27 -3.88 16.13
CA GLU A 42 -1.73 -3.69 16.24
C GLU A 42 -2.10 -2.47 17.09
N GLY A 43 -1.34 -2.18 18.14
CA GLY A 43 -1.54 -0.99 18.98
C GLY A 43 -1.24 0.31 18.22
N LEU A 44 -0.21 0.31 17.38
CA LEU A 44 0.08 1.42 16.46
C LEU A 44 -1.05 1.61 15.45
N VAL A 45 -1.53 0.53 14.82
CA VAL A 45 -2.65 0.61 13.86
C VAL A 45 -3.89 1.17 14.52
N GLU A 46 -4.24 0.70 15.72
CA GLU A 46 -5.40 1.18 16.46
C GLU A 46 -5.25 2.66 16.86
N MET A 47 -4.06 3.07 17.30
CA MET A 47 -3.77 4.48 17.58
C MET A 47 -4.00 5.35 16.33
N ILE A 48 -3.49 4.93 15.17
CA ILE A 48 -3.69 5.66 13.90
C ILE A 48 -5.18 5.71 13.54
N ARG A 49 -5.94 4.62 13.72
CA ARG A 49 -7.38 4.61 13.46
C ARG A 49 -8.12 5.64 14.32
N ILE A 50 -7.84 5.66 15.62
CA ILE A 50 -8.47 6.58 16.57
C ILE A 50 -8.15 8.03 16.20
N ARG A 51 -6.88 8.33 15.94
CA ARG A 51 -6.42 9.67 15.56
C ARG A 51 -7.08 10.19 14.29
N LEU A 52 -7.21 9.31 13.31
CA LEU A 52 -7.74 9.66 11.99
C LEU A 52 -9.27 9.47 11.87
N GLY A 53 -9.96 9.09 12.95
CA GLY A 53 -11.41 8.87 12.95
C GLY A 53 -11.85 7.71 12.03
N LEU A 54 -11.01 6.70 11.84
CA LEU A 54 -11.28 5.57 10.94
C LEU A 54 -12.09 4.47 11.64
N GLY A 55 -13.06 3.90 10.94
CA GLY A 55 -13.81 2.75 11.42
C GLY A 55 -12.92 1.51 11.62
N VAL A 56 -13.31 0.63 12.54
CA VAL A 56 -12.58 -0.61 12.89
C VAL A 56 -12.34 -1.51 11.67
N LEU A 57 -13.30 -1.54 10.74
CA LEU A 57 -13.21 -2.35 9.51
C LEU A 57 -12.61 -1.62 8.32
N THR A 58 -12.30 -0.33 8.45
CA THR A 58 -11.73 0.45 7.33
C THR A 58 -10.31 -0.06 7.04
N PRO A 59 -9.97 -0.52 5.83
CA PRO A 59 -8.59 -0.91 5.52
C PRO A 59 -7.64 0.27 5.68
N VAL A 60 -6.43 0.03 6.20
CA VAL A 60 -5.38 1.03 6.37
C VAL A 60 -4.05 0.44 5.94
N ALA A 61 -3.31 1.17 5.11
CA ALA A 61 -1.92 0.89 4.78
C ALA A 61 -1.04 1.96 5.43
N LEU A 62 -0.11 1.52 6.28
CA LEU A 62 0.92 2.36 6.87
C LEU A 62 2.19 2.17 6.05
N THR A 63 2.76 3.27 5.57
CA THR A 63 3.93 3.22 4.68
C THR A 63 4.93 4.28 5.07
N TYR A 64 6.19 4.05 4.75
CA TYR A 64 7.24 5.05 4.91
C TYR A 64 8.16 5.04 3.69
N GLN A 65 8.80 6.18 3.44
CA GLN A 65 9.80 6.31 2.38
C GLN A 65 11.12 6.70 3.03
N LEU A 66 12.20 6.03 2.60
CA LEU A 66 13.55 6.44 2.97
C LEU A 66 13.86 7.78 2.27
N PRO A 67 14.79 8.59 2.82
CA PRO A 67 15.21 9.82 2.17
C PRO A 67 15.84 9.51 0.82
N ASP A 68 15.75 10.47 -0.11
CA ASP A 68 16.31 10.33 -1.46
C ASP A 68 17.78 9.88 -1.49
N TRP A 69 18.57 10.28 -0.49
CA TRP A 69 19.99 9.92 -0.40
C TRP A 69 20.24 8.47 0.07
N MET A 70 19.25 7.80 0.68
CA MET A 70 19.31 6.37 1.06
C MET A 70 18.71 5.47 -0.01
N LEU A 71 17.84 6.02 -0.85
CA LEU A 71 17.36 5.34 -2.04
C LEU A 71 18.56 5.28 -3.00
N LEU A 72 19.01 4.07 -3.36
CA LEU A 72 20.13 3.83 -4.28
C LEU A 72 19.80 4.40 -5.68
N SER A 73 20.46 3.94 -6.74
CA SER A 73 20.35 4.45 -8.12
C SER A 73 18.93 4.67 -8.66
N GLU A 74 17.90 4.03 -8.08
CA GLU A 74 16.51 4.12 -8.51
C GLU A 74 15.70 5.25 -7.84
N GLY A 75 16.21 5.88 -6.77
CA GLY A 75 15.60 7.06 -6.15
C GLY A 75 14.09 6.92 -5.92
N ALA A 76 13.31 7.89 -6.41
CA ALA A 76 11.86 7.94 -6.33
C ALA A 76 11.12 6.80 -7.06
N ARG A 77 11.79 5.98 -7.87
CA ARG A 77 11.19 4.77 -8.46
C ARG A 77 11.11 3.61 -7.48
N THR A 78 11.85 3.70 -6.37
CA THR A 78 11.76 2.71 -5.28
C THR A 78 10.38 2.77 -4.65
N PRO A 79 9.66 1.63 -4.54
CA PRO A 79 8.35 1.61 -3.90
C PRO A 79 8.46 1.99 -2.41
N PRO A 80 7.42 2.65 -1.87
CA PRO A 80 7.36 2.93 -0.44
C PRO A 80 7.27 1.62 0.34
N ILE A 81 7.89 1.60 1.52
CA ILE A 81 7.96 0.41 2.35
C ILE A 81 6.66 0.31 3.17
N THR A 82 5.92 -0.79 2.99
CA THR A 82 4.72 -1.08 3.79
C THR A 82 5.13 -1.61 5.17
N LEU A 83 4.58 -1.01 6.23
CA LEU A 83 4.72 -1.52 7.59
C LEU A 83 3.68 -2.62 7.81
N ALA A 84 4.13 -3.82 8.15
CA ALA A 84 3.27 -4.98 8.40
C ALA A 84 3.52 -5.64 9.76
N ASN A 85 4.67 -5.38 10.39
CA ASN A 85 5.05 -5.97 11.68
C ASN A 85 5.95 -5.04 12.50
N GLU A 86 6.23 -5.43 13.74
CA GLU A 86 7.04 -4.66 14.69
C GLU A 86 8.46 -4.39 14.19
N ARG A 87 9.07 -5.33 13.44
CA ARG A 87 10.43 -5.14 12.90
C ARG A 87 10.47 -4.05 11.82
N ASP A 88 9.39 -3.90 11.05
CA ASP A 88 9.30 -2.84 10.05
C ASP A 88 9.21 -1.47 10.75
N VAL A 89 8.45 -1.40 11.85
CA VAL A 89 8.34 -0.20 12.69
C VAL A 89 9.70 0.12 13.32
N GLU A 90 10.36 -0.87 13.92
CA GLU A 90 11.70 -0.70 14.48
C GLU A 90 12.68 -0.16 13.42
N THR A 91 12.67 -0.76 12.23
CA THR A 91 13.50 -0.33 11.09
C THR A 91 13.22 1.11 10.69
N MET A 92 11.94 1.48 10.54
CA MET A 92 11.53 2.86 10.24
C MET A 92 12.04 3.83 11.33
N LEU A 93 11.94 3.44 12.60
CA LEU A 93 12.38 4.25 13.73
C LEU A 93 13.91 4.36 13.84
N SER A 94 14.67 3.34 13.44
CA SER A 94 16.14 3.38 13.41
C SER A 94 16.67 4.42 12.42
N VAL A 95 15.94 4.68 11.33
CA VAL A 95 16.33 5.67 10.31
C VAL A 95 16.28 7.10 10.84
N ARG A 96 15.68 7.35 12.02
CA ARG A 96 15.67 8.67 12.69
C ARG A 96 17.07 9.23 12.95
N GLU A 97 18.09 8.38 13.06
CA GLU A 97 19.49 8.84 13.23
C GLU A 97 19.97 9.66 12.03
N TYR A 98 19.27 9.55 10.91
CA TYR A 98 19.59 10.22 9.66
C TYR A 98 18.44 11.10 9.12
N MET A 99 17.30 11.17 9.81
CA MET A 99 16.16 12.03 9.48
C MET A 99 15.75 12.89 10.66
N SER A 100 15.67 14.22 10.47
CA SER A 100 15.25 15.16 11.52
C SER A 100 13.80 14.93 11.99
N GLN A 101 12.92 14.47 11.10
CA GLN A 101 11.54 14.12 11.44
C GLN A 101 11.05 12.99 10.51
N PRO A 102 10.94 11.73 11.00
CA PRO A 102 10.39 10.64 10.20
C PRO A 102 8.91 10.89 9.88
N VAL A 103 8.50 10.47 8.69
CA VAL A 103 7.14 10.61 8.18
C VAL A 103 6.53 9.23 7.94
N MET A 104 5.32 9.02 8.44
CA MET A 104 4.48 7.87 8.14
C MET A 104 3.30 8.32 7.29
N TYR A 105 3.19 7.70 6.13
CA TYR A 105 2.13 7.93 5.17
C TYR A 105 1.01 6.92 5.38
N VAL A 106 -0.22 7.43 5.47
CA VAL A 106 -1.41 6.65 5.78
C VAL A 106 -2.38 6.72 4.60
N THR A 107 -2.58 5.59 3.95
CA THR A 107 -3.65 5.40 2.98
C THR A 107 -4.77 4.61 3.63
N SER A 108 -6.01 5.08 3.53
CA SER A 108 -7.16 4.44 4.17
C SER A 108 -8.33 4.26 3.21
N GLY A 109 -9.17 3.27 3.50
CA GLY A 109 -10.31 2.91 2.68
C GLY A 109 -10.00 1.77 1.69
N PRO A 110 -11.00 0.94 1.36
CA PRO A 110 -10.79 -0.30 0.62
C PRO A 110 -10.23 -0.06 -0.78
N GLU A 111 -10.78 0.91 -1.53
CA GLU A 111 -10.35 1.19 -2.90
C GLU A 111 -8.92 1.74 -2.97
N LEU A 112 -8.58 2.67 -2.09
CA LEU A 112 -7.27 3.34 -2.10
C LEU A 112 -6.15 2.40 -1.63
N VAL A 113 -6.42 1.59 -0.59
CA VAL A 113 -5.47 0.57 -0.12
C VAL A 113 -5.26 -0.52 -1.18
N ALA A 114 -6.32 -0.98 -1.83
CA ALA A 114 -6.21 -1.97 -2.92
C ALA A 114 -5.43 -1.40 -4.11
N LYS A 115 -5.68 -0.14 -4.50
CA LYS A 115 -4.92 0.55 -5.56
C LYS A 115 -3.44 0.62 -5.23
N TYR A 116 -3.09 1.04 -4.01
CA TYR A 116 -1.71 1.07 -3.54
C TYR A 116 -1.03 -0.31 -3.64
N GLN A 117 -1.66 -1.36 -3.09
CA GLN A 117 -1.13 -2.72 -3.13
C GLN A 117 -0.96 -3.24 -4.56
N PHE A 118 -1.86 -2.87 -5.47
CA PHE A 118 -1.76 -3.19 -6.88
C PHE A 118 -0.56 -2.50 -7.54
N LEU A 119 -0.34 -1.21 -7.27
CA LEU A 119 0.80 -0.44 -7.79
C LEU A 119 2.16 -0.98 -7.29
N CYS A 120 2.21 -1.56 -6.09
CA CYS A 120 3.44 -2.13 -5.53
C CYS A 120 3.88 -3.43 -6.21
N ARG A 121 3.01 -4.07 -7.01
CA ARG A 121 3.37 -5.28 -7.74
C ARG A 121 4.33 -4.94 -8.88
N SER A 122 5.36 -5.75 -9.03
CA SER A 122 6.27 -5.67 -10.18
C SER A 122 5.54 -6.08 -11.46
N PRO A 123 5.89 -5.53 -12.63
CA PRO A 123 5.43 -6.05 -13.91
C PRO A 123 5.61 -7.56 -14.01
N PHE A 124 4.56 -8.26 -14.45
CA PHE A 124 4.60 -9.71 -14.57
C PHE A 124 3.88 -10.15 -15.84
N LYS A 125 4.17 -11.36 -16.31
CA LYS A 125 3.52 -11.95 -17.50
C LYS A 125 2.65 -13.12 -17.09
N ILE A 126 1.45 -13.19 -17.67
CA ILE A 126 0.61 -14.40 -17.67
C ILE A 126 0.48 -14.81 -19.13
N GLY A 127 1.13 -15.92 -19.52
CA GLY A 127 1.28 -16.28 -20.93
C GLY A 127 2.00 -15.19 -21.71
N ASP A 128 1.41 -14.76 -22.82
CA ASP A 128 1.95 -13.70 -23.69
C ASP A 128 1.52 -12.28 -23.27
N MET A 129 0.64 -12.15 -22.26
CA MET A 129 0.15 -10.85 -21.79
C MET A 129 1.01 -10.29 -20.66
N SER A 130 1.45 -9.03 -20.80
CA SER A 130 2.13 -8.28 -19.76
C SER A 130 1.15 -7.49 -18.90
N PHE A 131 1.24 -7.67 -17.58
CA PHE A 131 0.49 -6.95 -16.57
C PHE A 131 1.38 -5.91 -15.89
N LEU A 132 0.84 -4.72 -15.59
CA LEU A 132 1.53 -3.63 -14.90
C LEU A 132 2.77 -3.08 -15.65
N GLY A 133 2.89 -3.35 -16.95
CA GLY A 133 4.00 -2.86 -17.78
C GLY A 133 3.77 -1.44 -18.30
N GLU A 134 4.85 -0.77 -18.71
CA GLU A 134 4.80 0.55 -19.35
C GLU A 134 3.76 0.60 -20.48
N GLY A 135 2.88 1.61 -20.42
CA GLY A 135 1.90 1.89 -21.48
C GLY A 135 0.56 1.13 -21.38
N VAL A 136 0.33 0.32 -20.34
CA VAL A 136 -0.99 -0.28 -20.12
C VAL A 136 -1.81 0.60 -19.18
N THR A 137 -2.95 1.12 -19.65
CA THR A 137 -3.81 1.98 -18.83
C THR A 137 -4.61 1.16 -17.82
N GLU A 138 -5.06 1.80 -16.73
CA GLU A 138 -5.87 1.18 -15.68
C GLU A 138 -7.18 0.59 -16.25
N GLU A 139 -7.74 1.23 -17.28
CA GLU A 139 -8.94 0.79 -18.01
C GLU A 139 -8.68 -0.44 -18.87
N GLN A 140 -7.53 -0.48 -19.55
CA GLN A 140 -7.12 -1.65 -20.34
C GLN A 140 -6.87 -2.85 -19.43
N HIS A 141 -6.25 -2.63 -18.27
CA HIS A 141 -6.08 -3.66 -17.26
C HIS A 141 -7.41 -4.17 -16.70
N HIS A 142 -8.32 -3.27 -16.34
CA HIS A 142 -9.65 -3.63 -15.87
C HIS A 142 -10.43 -4.42 -16.91
N GLN A 143 -10.35 -4.04 -18.19
CA GLN A 143 -11.06 -4.73 -19.25
C GLN A 143 -10.50 -6.13 -19.49
N VAL A 144 -9.17 -6.28 -19.54
CA VAL A 144 -8.53 -7.61 -19.70
C VAL A 144 -8.89 -8.53 -18.53
N ILE A 145 -8.94 -8.02 -17.30
CA ILE A 145 -9.34 -8.82 -16.14
C ILE A 145 -10.82 -9.21 -16.22
N LYS A 146 -11.72 -8.29 -16.62
CA LYS A 146 -13.15 -8.59 -16.83
C LYS A 146 -13.36 -9.63 -17.92
N ASP A 147 -12.58 -9.56 -19.00
CA ASP A 147 -12.62 -10.50 -20.12
C ASP A 147 -12.07 -11.87 -19.71
N LEU A 148 -11.01 -11.92 -18.88
CA LEU A 148 -10.42 -13.15 -18.34
C LEU A 148 -11.38 -13.89 -17.39
N VAL A 149 -12.19 -13.14 -16.64
CA VAL A 149 -13.18 -13.65 -15.68
C VAL A 149 -14.54 -13.91 -16.35
N GLY A 150 -14.65 -13.70 -17.66
CA GLY A 150 -15.84 -14.04 -18.45
C GLY A 150 -17.09 -13.23 -18.07
N GLY A 151 -16.93 -12.08 -17.43
CA GLY A 151 -18.04 -11.17 -17.09
C GLY A 151 -19.07 -11.72 -16.09
N GLN A 152 -18.86 -12.88 -15.47
CA GLN A 152 -19.73 -13.41 -14.42
C GLN A 152 -19.16 -13.08 -13.04
N PRO A 153 -19.98 -12.60 -12.08
CA PRO A 153 -19.54 -12.48 -10.70
C PRO A 153 -19.15 -13.87 -10.18
N ILE A 154 -17.90 -14.02 -9.74
CA ILE A 154 -17.39 -15.28 -9.20
C ILE A 154 -18.05 -15.51 -7.84
N VAL A 155 -19.13 -16.28 -7.80
CA VAL A 155 -19.78 -16.73 -6.56
C VAL A 155 -19.24 -18.11 -6.19
N CYS A 156 -18.02 -18.16 -5.66
CA CYS A 156 -17.37 -19.41 -5.25
C CYS A 156 -16.84 -19.33 -3.81
N SER A 157 -16.98 -20.40 -3.04
CA SER A 157 -16.38 -20.50 -1.69
C SER A 157 -14.86 -20.44 -1.76
N LYS A 158 -14.20 -19.82 -0.77
CA LYS A 158 -12.73 -19.63 -0.66
C LYS A 158 -11.91 -20.88 -1.03
N THR A 159 -12.37 -22.06 -0.62
CA THR A 159 -11.74 -23.36 -0.90
C THR A 159 -11.78 -23.77 -2.37
N MET A 160 -12.79 -23.36 -3.14
CA MET A 160 -12.85 -23.60 -4.60
C MET A 160 -12.01 -22.62 -5.39
N LEU A 161 -11.92 -21.37 -4.93
CA LEU A 161 -11.04 -20.37 -5.51
C LEU A 161 -9.58 -20.83 -5.41
N GLU A 162 -9.16 -21.34 -4.25
CA GLU A 162 -7.82 -21.88 -4.00
C GLU A 162 -7.47 -23.13 -4.84
N MET A 163 -8.47 -23.87 -5.35
CA MET A 163 -8.25 -25.02 -6.22
C MET A 163 -8.19 -24.67 -7.71
N ILE A 164 -8.70 -23.50 -8.12
CA ILE A 164 -8.85 -23.10 -9.53
C ILE A 164 -7.78 -22.06 -9.92
N PHE A 165 -7.30 -21.28 -8.96
CA PHE A 165 -6.37 -20.17 -9.16
C PHE A 165 -5.16 -20.28 -8.22
N ASN A 166 -3.96 -20.00 -8.72
CA ASN A 166 -2.76 -19.96 -7.88
C ASN A 166 -2.79 -18.73 -6.95
N GLU A 167 -2.08 -18.78 -5.81
CA GLU A 167 -1.98 -17.67 -4.83
C GLU A 167 -1.91 -16.24 -5.42
N PRO A 168 -1.11 -15.95 -6.46
CA PRO A 168 -1.09 -14.61 -7.07
C PRO A 168 -2.39 -14.21 -7.77
N GLN A 169 -3.15 -15.16 -8.34
CA GLN A 169 -4.43 -14.91 -8.99
C GLN A 169 -5.56 -14.69 -7.96
N LEU A 170 -5.46 -15.34 -6.81
CA LEU A 170 -6.38 -15.14 -5.69
C LEU A 170 -6.26 -13.73 -5.09
N LEU A 171 -5.05 -13.19 -5.04
CA LEU A 171 -4.79 -11.82 -4.61
C LEU A 171 -5.28 -10.74 -5.59
N ILE A 172 -5.54 -11.11 -6.86
CA ILE A 172 -6.17 -10.23 -7.85
C ILE A 172 -7.69 -10.29 -7.70
N ILE A 173 -8.24 -11.49 -7.51
CA ILE A 173 -9.68 -11.72 -7.37
C ILE A 173 -10.22 -11.20 -6.03
N SER A 174 -9.47 -11.33 -4.92
CA SER A 174 -9.91 -10.86 -3.60
C SER A 174 -9.98 -9.34 -3.49
N GLY A 175 -9.16 -8.60 -4.24
CA GLY A 175 -9.23 -7.14 -4.35
C GLY A 175 -10.41 -6.63 -5.20
N LEU A 176 -10.98 -7.49 -6.05
CA LEU A 176 -12.09 -7.13 -6.96
C LEU A 176 -13.46 -7.65 -6.48
N LEU A 177 -13.51 -8.67 -5.61
CA LEU A 177 -14.76 -9.26 -5.08
C LEU A 177 -15.41 -8.47 -3.93
N TRP A 178 -14.81 -7.35 -3.49
CA TRP A 178 -15.37 -6.50 -2.42
C TRP A 178 -15.82 -5.11 -2.92
N LYS A 179 -16.24 -5.01 -4.19
CA LYS A 179 -17.16 -3.96 -4.67
C LYS A 179 -18.58 -4.51 -4.76
#